data_AF-A0A7J3DMX8-F1
#
_entry.id   AF-A0A7J3DMX8-F1
#
_cell.length_a   1.000
_cell.length_b   1.000
_cell.length_c   1.000
_cell.angle_alpha   90.00
_cell.angle_beta   90.00
_cell.angle_gamma   90.00
#
_symmetry.space_group_name_H-M   'P 1'
#
loop_
_entity.id
_entity.type
_entity.pdbx_description
1 polymer ?
#
loop_
_entity_poly.entity_id
_entity_poly.type
_entity_poly.pdbx_seq_one_letter_code
_entity_poly.pdbx_strand_id
1 'polypeptide(L)'
;MQERTKRALIIFSFIFAGYFSLLIYLVLFAPALDFKIIDGKLYLKNESSHVITNIIVTAQDNSILDCIPALKPSELTRIILPVEKKVSFVSAKAPFHREAKKYIALESSIEGLSIDLKHGNAVFGKSFDVSLELCNNTKEDFFVNIAESHDRSFLKEESKTIIMGIKAQSCKTAVFNYTPIAKGITTVNFIIYGELFKKEVSKNIEII
;
A
#
# COMPACT_ATOMS: atom_id res chain seq x y z
N MET A 1 -44.67 -8.94 -51.51
CA MET A 1 -43.23 -9.23 -51.38
C MET A 1 -42.54 -8.26 -50.40
N GLN A 2 -42.77 -6.95 -50.51
CA GLN A 2 -42.15 -5.89 -49.68
C GLN A 2 -42.41 -5.98 -48.16
N GLU A 3 -43.60 -6.37 -47.71
CA GLU A 3 -43.88 -6.45 -46.26
C GLU A 3 -43.16 -7.61 -45.56
N ARG A 4 -42.99 -8.74 -46.27
CA ARG A 4 -42.26 -9.91 -45.75
C ARG A 4 -40.77 -9.58 -45.59
N THR A 5 -40.17 -8.86 -46.53
CA THR A 5 -38.79 -8.38 -46.44
C THR A 5 -38.61 -7.32 -45.35
N LYS A 6 -39.57 -6.39 -45.16
CA LYS A 6 -39.53 -5.42 -44.05
C LYS A 6 -39.60 -6.11 -42.68
N ARG A 7 -40.50 -7.09 -42.49
CA ARG A 7 -40.55 -7.87 -41.25
C ARG A 7 -39.27 -8.67 -40.99
N ALA A 8 -38.70 -9.28 -42.03
CA ALA A 8 -37.42 -10.00 -41.90
C ALA A 8 -36.26 -9.08 -41.49
N LEU A 9 -36.18 -7.87 -42.07
CA LEU A 9 -35.19 -6.86 -41.70
C LEU A 9 -35.33 -6.38 -40.25
N ILE A 10 -36.56 -6.19 -39.78
CA ILE A 10 -36.83 -5.79 -38.38
C ILE A 10 -36.36 -6.90 -37.42
N ILE A 11 -36.72 -8.16 -37.69
CA ILE A 11 -36.29 -9.30 -36.86
C ILE A 11 -34.77 -9.42 -36.86
N PHE A 12 -34.13 -9.28 -38.03
CA PHE A 12 -32.68 -9.32 -38.14
C PHE A 12 -32.02 -8.18 -37.35
N SER A 13 -32.59 -6.97 -37.40
CA SER A 13 -32.11 -5.82 -36.64
C SER A 13 -32.22 -6.04 -35.12
N PHE A 14 -33.29 -6.67 -34.64
CA PHE A 14 -33.43 -7.04 -33.22
C PHE A 14 -32.39 -8.07 -32.78
N ILE A 15 -32.14 -9.11 -33.59
CA ILE A 15 -31.10 -10.11 -33.31
C ILE A 15 -29.73 -9.43 -33.25
N PHE A 16 -29.44 -8.55 -34.22
CA PHE A 16 -28.18 -7.83 -34.29
C PHE A 16 -27.99 -6.89 -33.09
N ALA A 17 -29.04 -6.19 -32.66
CA ALA A 17 -29.02 -5.33 -31.48
C ALA A 17 -28.76 -6.13 -30.19
N GLY A 18 -29.38 -7.30 -30.06
CA GLY A 18 -29.12 -8.21 -28.94
C GLY A 18 -27.68 -8.72 -28.91
N TYR A 19 -27.15 -9.12 -30.07
CA TYR A 19 -25.75 -9.55 -30.19
C TYR A 19 -24.76 -8.43 -29.88
N PHE A 20 -25.01 -7.21 -30.38
CA PHE A 20 -24.18 -6.05 -30.08
C PHE A 20 -24.20 -5.69 -28.60
N SER A 21 -25.37 -5.79 -27.96
CA SER A 21 -25.52 -5.56 -26.53
C SER A 21 -24.73 -6.57 -25.71
N LEU A 22 -24.69 -7.84 -26.15
CA LEU A 22 -23.92 -8.90 -25.51
C LEU A 22 -22.40 -8.70 -25.70
N LEU A 23 -21.96 -8.24 -26.87
CA LEU A 23 -20.56 -7.84 -27.11
C LEU A 23 -20.15 -6.65 -26.23
N ILE A 24 -20.98 -5.61 -26.15
CA ILE A 24 -20.74 -4.46 -25.28
C ILE A 24 -20.66 -4.92 -23.82
N TYR A 25 -21.55 -5.82 -23.40
CA TYR A 25 -21.55 -6.38 -22.06
C TYR A 25 -20.24 -7.12 -21.74
N LEU A 26 -19.78 -8.00 -22.64
CA LEU A 26 -18.53 -8.75 -22.47
C LEU A 26 -17.30 -7.83 -22.39
N VAL A 27 -17.26 -6.77 -23.20
CA VAL A 27 -16.15 -5.81 -23.20
C VAL A 27 -16.17 -4.91 -21.96
N LEU A 28 -17.35 -4.54 -21.45
CA LEU A 28 -17.48 -3.56 -20.37
C LEU A 28 -17.58 -4.18 -18.96
N PHE A 29 -18.02 -5.42 -18.77
CA PHE A 29 -18.39 -5.91 -17.42
C PHE A 29 -17.58 -7.08 -16.86
N ALA A 30 -16.67 -7.69 -17.63
CA ALA A 30 -15.81 -8.77 -17.14
C ALA A 30 -14.33 -8.30 -17.02
N PRO A 31 -13.90 -7.73 -15.88
CA PRO A 31 -12.49 -7.44 -15.66
C PRO A 31 -11.72 -8.76 -15.57
N ALA A 32 -10.74 -8.93 -16.46
CA ALA A 32 -9.90 -10.13 -16.51
C ALA A 32 -8.86 -10.16 -15.37
N LEU A 33 -8.51 -8.99 -14.84
CA LEU A 33 -7.57 -8.80 -13.73
C LEU A 33 -8.30 -8.16 -12.54
N ASP A 34 -8.01 -8.62 -11.34
CA ASP A 34 -8.58 -8.09 -10.10
C ASP A 34 -7.51 -7.95 -9.00
N PHE A 35 -7.63 -6.89 -8.18
CA PHE A 35 -6.74 -6.66 -7.05
C PHE A 35 -7.39 -7.10 -5.74
N LYS A 36 -6.72 -7.99 -5.01
CA LYS A 36 -7.15 -8.50 -3.71
C LYS A 36 -6.18 -8.09 -2.62
N ILE A 37 -6.72 -7.73 -1.46
CA ILE A 37 -5.92 -7.52 -0.25
C ILE A 37 -6.16 -8.73 0.65
N ILE A 38 -5.09 -9.46 0.95
CA ILE A 38 -5.12 -10.67 1.79
C ILE A 38 -4.03 -10.46 2.85
N ASP A 39 -4.39 -10.57 4.12
CA ASP A 39 -3.49 -10.41 5.27
C ASP A 39 -2.61 -9.15 5.19
N GLY A 40 -3.21 -8.00 4.82
CA GLY A 40 -2.50 -6.73 4.71
C GLY A 40 -1.48 -6.65 3.57
N LYS A 41 -1.62 -7.50 2.53
CA LYS A 41 -0.78 -7.49 1.32
C LYS A 41 -1.61 -7.40 0.06
N LEU A 42 -1.08 -6.72 -0.95
CA LEU A 42 -1.72 -6.55 -2.25
C LEU A 42 -1.35 -7.70 -3.19
N TYR A 43 -2.37 -8.30 -3.79
CA TYR A 43 -2.24 -9.33 -4.81
C TYR A 43 -2.99 -8.93 -6.07
N LEU A 44 -2.42 -9.29 -7.22
CA LEU A 44 -3.10 -9.27 -8.50
C LEU A 44 -3.53 -10.70 -8.84
N LYS A 45 -4.81 -10.86 -9.19
CA LYS A 45 -5.40 -12.14 -9.60
C LYS A 45 -5.86 -12.07 -11.04
N ASN A 46 -5.64 -13.15 -11.78
CA ASN A 46 -6.29 -13.37 -13.07
C ASN A 46 -7.66 -14.06 -12.85
N GLU A 47 -8.75 -13.35 -13.13
CA GLU A 47 -10.12 -13.88 -13.06
C GLU A 47 -10.62 -14.41 -14.42
N SER A 48 -9.80 -14.32 -15.47
CA SER A 48 -10.12 -14.90 -16.79
C SER A 48 -9.81 -16.39 -16.87
N SER A 49 -10.37 -17.04 -17.89
CA SER A 49 -10.15 -18.47 -18.19
C SER A 49 -8.87 -18.76 -18.96
N HIS A 50 -8.11 -17.74 -19.39
CA HIS A 50 -6.89 -17.88 -20.17
C HIS A 50 -5.69 -17.18 -19.52
N VAL A 51 -4.48 -17.47 -20.01
CA VAL A 51 -3.26 -16.83 -19.52
C VAL A 51 -3.19 -15.40 -20.03
N ILE A 52 -2.94 -14.44 -19.15
CA ILE A 52 -2.72 -13.04 -19.50
C ILE A 52 -1.21 -12.78 -19.48
N THR A 53 -0.68 -12.14 -20.51
CA THR A 53 0.76 -11.86 -20.64
C THR A 53 1.06 -10.37 -20.65
N ASN A 54 2.31 -10.02 -20.36
CA ASN A 54 2.84 -8.64 -20.40
C ASN A 54 2.02 -7.67 -19.54
N ILE A 55 1.76 -8.05 -18.30
CA ILE A 55 1.02 -7.21 -17.36
C ILE A 55 1.99 -6.21 -16.75
N ILE A 56 1.64 -4.94 -16.82
CA ILE A 56 2.39 -3.85 -16.21
C ILE A 56 1.55 -3.28 -15.08
N VAL A 57 2.12 -3.26 -13.88
CA VAL A 57 1.50 -2.68 -12.68
C VAL A 57 2.14 -1.33 -12.41
N THR A 58 1.32 -0.30 -12.30
CA THR A 58 1.78 1.08 -12.08
C THR A 58 1.10 1.72 -10.88
N ALA A 59 1.79 2.66 -10.25
CA ALA A 59 1.23 3.53 -9.21
C ALA A 59 0.49 4.74 -9.82
N GLN A 60 -0.09 5.57 -8.95
CA GLN A 60 -0.79 6.81 -9.31
C GLN A 60 0.05 7.78 -10.17
N ASP A 61 1.36 7.83 -9.96
CA ASP A 61 2.30 8.70 -10.68
C ASP A 61 2.82 8.08 -11.98
N ASN A 62 2.22 6.97 -12.44
CA ASN A 62 2.66 6.13 -13.55
C ASN A 62 4.05 5.49 -13.36
N SER A 63 4.62 5.51 -12.15
CA SER A 63 5.82 4.70 -11.87
C SER A 63 5.47 3.22 -11.97
N ILE A 64 6.38 2.45 -12.59
CA ILE A 64 6.22 1.01 -12.72
C ILE A 64 6.55 0.37 -11.38
N LEU A 65 5.57 -0.36 -10.82
CA LEU A 65 5.70 -1.13 -9.59
C LEU A 65 6.19 -2.55 -9.89
N ASP A 66 5.63 -3.17 -10.92
CA ASP A 66 5.98 -4.55 -11.30
C ASP A 66 5.67 -4.84 -12.78
N CYS A 67 6.38 -5.82 -13.34
CA CYS A 67 6.21 -6.33 -14.69
C CYS A 67 6.04 -7.85 -14.64
N ILE A 68 4.81 -8.31 -14.82
CA ILE A 68 4.47 -9.74 -14.74
C ILE A 68 4.40 -10.30 -16.17
N PRO A 69 5.31 -11.22 -16.56
CA PRO A 69 5.37 -11.72 -17.93
C PRO A 69 4.15 -12.55 -18.30
N ALA A 70 3.63 -13.35 -17.38
CA ALA A 70 2.44 -14.16 -17.55
C ALA A 70 1.75 -14.43 -16.21
N LEU A 71 0.41 -14.45 -16.21
CA LEU A 71 -0.43 -14.81 -15.07
C LEU A 71 -1.49 -15.81 -15.52
N LYS A 72 -1.44 -17.03 -14.99
CA LYS A 72 -2.37 -18.12 -15.34
C LYS A 72 -3.76 -17.90 -14.74
N PRO A 73 -4.80 -18.57 -15.27
CA PRO A 73 -6.14 -18.50 -14.70
C PRO A 73 -6.15 -18.78 -13.20
N SER A 74 -6.82 -17.91 -12.44
CA SER A 74 -6.92 -17.95 -10.97
C SER A 74 -5.61 -17.82 -10.20
N GLU A 75 -4.47 -17.59 -10.86
CA GLU A 75 -3.19 -17.36 -10.21
C GLU A 75 -3.17 -16.01 -9.50
N LEU A 76 -2.50 -15.98 -8.34
CA LEU A 76 -2.27 -14.80 -7.52
C LEU A 76 -0.79 -14.46 -7.54
N THR A 77 -0.48 -13.21 -7.83
CA THR A 77 0.89 -12.67 -7.72
C THR A 77 0.90 -11.50 -6.75
N ARG A 78 1.83 -11.53 -5.79
CA ARG A 78 2.00 -10.44 -4.82
C ARG A 78 2.59 -9.23 -5.51
N ILE A 79 2.03 -8.06 -5.26
CA ILE A 79 2.56 -6.77 -5.68
C ILE A 79 3.19 -6.11 -4.47
N ILE A 80 4.49 -5.83 -4.54
CA ILE A 80 5.24 -5.16 -3.47
C ILE A 80 5.12 -3.66 -3.67
N LEU A 81 4.63 -2.95 -2.64
CA LEU A 81 4.49 -1.50 -2.68
C LEU A 81 5.73 -0.84 -2.08
N PRO A 82 6.23 0.26 -2.67
CA PRO A 82 7.35 0.99 -2.11
C PRO A 82 6.93 1.67 -0.79
N VAL A 83 7.67 1.44 0.28
CA VAL A 83 7.41 2.04 1.61
C VAL A 83 7.86 3.50 1.71
N GLU A 84 8.71 3.93 0.77
CA GLU A 84 9.24 5.29 0.67
C GLU A 84 8.20 6.30 0.20
N LYS A 85 7.22 5.84 -0.59
CA LYS A 85 6.21 6.68 -1.24
C LYS A 85 4.83 6.17 -0.93
N LYS A 86 3.95 7.08 -0.51
CA LYS A 86 2.54 6.75 -0.29
C LYS A 86 1.86 6.44 -1.62
N VAL A 87 1.52 5.17 -1.84
CA VAL A 87 0.73 4.74 -3.00
C VAL A 87 -0.74 4.68 -2.59
N SER A 88 -1.57 5.57 -3.13
CA SER A 88 -3.02 5.59 -2.87
C SER A 88 -3.84 4.88 -3.95
N PHE A 89 -3.22 4.60 -5.08
CA PHE A 89 -3.87 4.04 -6.25
C PHE A 89 -2.87 3.20 -7.05
N VAL A 90 -3.34 2.03 -7.49
CA VAL A 90 -2.61 1.12 -8.37
C VAL A 90 -3.46 0.72 -9.55
N SER A 91 -2.81 0.50 -10.68
CA SER A 91 -3.43 0.00 -11.90
C SER A 91 -2.61 -1.11 -12.53
N ALA A 92 -3.29 -2.14 -13.04
CA ALA A 92 -2.67 -3.20 -13.84
C ALA A 92 -3.23 -3.14 -15.27
N LYS A 93 -2.34 -3.10 -16.25
CA LYS A 93 -2.66 -3.07 -17.68
C LYS A 93 -2.06 -4.28 -18.37
N ALA A 94 -2.81 -4.87 -19.28
CA ALA A 94 -2.32 -5.91 -20.19
C ALA A 94 -2.88 -5.66 -21.60
N PRO A 95 -2.17 -6.07 -22.67
CA PRO A 95 -2.67 -5.92 -24.04
C PRO A 95 -4.03 -6.59 -24.21
N PHE A 96 -4.97 -5.92 -24.89
CA PHE A 96 -6.32 -6.43 -25.19
C PHE A 96 -7.21 -6.72 -23.95
N HIS A 97 -6.80 -6.31 -22.76
CA HIS A 97 -7.58 -6.46 -21.54
C HIS A 97 -7.93 -5.08 -20.97
N ARG A 98 -9.06 -5.01 -20.26
CA ARG A 98 -9.42 -3.81 -19.51
C ARG A 98 -8.45 -3.62 -18.35
N GLU A 99 -8.06 -2.37 -18.12
CA GLU A 99 -7.24 -1.97 -16.99
C GLU A 99 -7.96 -2.26 -15.65
N ALA A 100 -7.30 -3.00 -14.77
CA ALA A 100 -7.74 -3.18 -13.39
C ALA A 100 -7.22 -2.02 -12.53
N LYS A 101 -8.06 -1.50 -11.64
CA LYS A 101 -7.76 -0.32 -10.80
C LYS A 101 -8.15 -0.61 -9.37
N LYS A 102 -7.31 -0.21 -8.42
CA LYS A 102 -7.61 -0.34 -7.00
C LYS A 102 -7.14 0.90 -6.24
N TYR A 103 -8.03 1.46 -5.44
CA TYR A 103 -7.68 2.43 -4.42
C TYR A 103 -7.18 1.69 -3.18
N ILE A 104 -6.06 2.17 -2.64
CA ILE A 104 -5.42 1.63 -1.46
C ILE A 104 -5.71 2.55 -0.29
N ALA A 105 -6.51 2.06 0.65
CA ALA A 105 -6.66 2.69 1.95
C ALA A 105 -5.61 2.11 2.90
N LEU A 106 -4.83 2.97 3.55
CA LEU A 106 -3.88 2.54 4.56
C LEU A 106 -4.63 2.19 5.83
N GLU A 107 -4.41 0.99 6.35
CA GLU A 107 -4.96 0.58 7.64
C GLU A 107 -4.18 1.23 8.79
N SER A 108 -4.85 1.51 9.91
CA SER A 108 -4.23 2.13 11.10
C SER A 108 -3.29 1.20 11.86
N SER A 109 -3.33 -0.09 11.56
CA SER A 109 -2.53 -1.13 12.19
C SER A 109 -2.35 -2.30 11.25
N ILE A 110 -1.22 -3.00 11.37
CA ILE A 110 -1.03 -4.32 10.76
C ILE A 110 -1.01 -5.36 11.87
N GLU A 111 -1.69 -6.48 11.64
CA GLU A 111 -1.60 -7.62 12.54
C GLU A 111 -0.16 -8.15 12.58
N GLY A 112 0.34 -8.46 13.78
CA GLY A 112 1.68 -9.00 13.95
C GLY A 112 2.81 -7.98 14.04
N LEU A 113 2.56 -6.67 14.02
CA LEU A 113 3.59 -5.66 14.35
C LEU A 113 3.33 -5.05 15.73
N SER A 114 4.19 -5.34 16.70
CA SER A 114 4.19 -4.66 18.01
C SER A 114 5.23 -3.54 18.06
N ILE A 115 4.89 -2.48 18.79
CA ILE A 115 5.69 -1.26 18.88
C ILE A 115 5.85 -0.92 20.36
N ASP A 116 7.08 -0.68 20.79
CA ASP A 116 7.40 -0.20 22.12
C ASP A 116 8.29 1.05 22.05
N LEU A 117 8.06 1.98 22.98
CA LEU A 117 8.71 3.30 23.01
C LEU A 117 9.26 3.56 24.41
N LYS A 118 10.59 3.63 24.48
CA LYS A 118 11.34 3.88 25.71
C LYS A 118 12.22 5.11 25.53
N HIS A 119 12.44 5.86 26.60
CA HIS A 119 13.38 6.97 26.59
C HIS A 119 14.26 6.93 27.84
N GLY A 120 15.48 7.44 27.72
CA GLY A 120 16.36 7.72 28.86
C GLY A 120 15.87 8.92 29.67
N ASN A 121 16.55 9.18 30.79
CA ASN A 121 16.28 10.37 31.60
C ASN A 121 16.66 11.64 30.82
N ALA A 122 15.70 12.51 30.57
CA ALA A 122 15.93 13.78 29.89
C ALA A 122 16.30 14.86 30.92
N VAL A 123 17.56 15.32 30.84
CA VAL A 123 18.09 16.38 31.70
C VAL A 123 18.49 17.56 30.83
N PHE A 124 18.11 18.77 31.22
CA PHE A 124 18.43 19.98 30.47
C PHE A 124 19.92 20.08 30.11
N GLY A 125 20.21 20.29 28.82
CA GLY A 125 21.57 20.42 28.29
C GLY A 125 22.37 19.10 28.19
N LYS A 126 21.81 17.95 28.59
CA LYS A 126 22.43 16.63 28.41
C LYS A 126 21.68 15.83 27.36
N SER A 127 22.43 15.20 26.46
CA SER A 127 21.82 14.32 25.47
C SER A 127 21.20 13.07 26.13
N PHE A 128 20.08 12.62 25.59
CA PHE A 128 19.38 11.40 26.00
C PHE A 128 18.84 10.68 24.77
N ASP A 129 18.57 9.39 24.92
CA ASP A 129 18.15 8.54 23.82
C ASP A 129 16.66 8.21 23.93
N VAL A 130 15.96 8.23 22.80
CA VAL A 130 14.64 7.63 22.62
C VAL A 130 14.80 6.41 21.72
N SER A 131 14.32 5.28 22.19
CA SER A 131 14.37 4.00 21.48
C SER A 131 12.97 3.57 21.08
N LEU A 132 12.81 3.32 19.79
CA LEU A 132 11.60 2.77 19.18
C LEU A 132 11.91 1.32 18.79
N GLU A 133 11.32 0.38 19.51
CA GLU A 133 11.46 -1.05 19.25
C GLU A 133 10.25 -1.54 18.45
N LEU A 134 10.52 -2.19 17.32
CA LEU A 134 9.52 -2.75 16.42
C LEU A 134 9.72 -4.25 16.33
N CYS A 135 8.71 -5.03 16.70
CA CYS A 135 8.77 -6.49 16.62
C CYS A 135 7.80 -7.00 15.56
N ASN A 136 8.37 -7.75 14.62
CA ASN A 136 7.64 -8.45 13.58
C ASN A 136 7.33 -9.87 14.06
N ASN A 137 6.08 -10.13 14.38
CA ASN A 137 5.58 -11.43 14.82
C ASN A 137 5.03 -12.27 13.64
N THR A 138 5.19 -11.81 12.41
CA THR A 138 4.78 -12.54 11.20
C THR A 138 5.89 -13.46 10.71
N LYS A 139 5.56 -14.28 9.71
CA LYS A 139 6.50 -15.23 9.08
C LYS A 139 7.31 -14.63 7.93
N GLU A 140 7.06 -13.38 7.58
CA GLU A 140 7.73 -12.69 6.48
C GLU A 140 8.45 -11.44 6.99
N ASP A 141 9.48 -11.02 6.27
CA ASP A 141 10.19 -9.78 6.58
C ASP A 141 9.33 -8.55 6.29
N PHE A 142 9.49 -7.50 7.11
CA PHE A 142 8.85 -6.21 6.90
C PHE A 142 9.88 -5.13 6.60
N PHE A 143 9.49 -4.19 5.74
CA PHE A 143 10.18 -2.92 5.58
C PHE A 143 9.24 -1.82 6.07
N VAL A 144 9.77 -0.90 6.87
CA VAL A 144 9.01 0.23 7.39
C VAL A 144 9.81 1.52 7.19
N ASN A 145 9.07 2.60 6.92
CA ASN A 145 9.59 3.95 6.88
C ASN A 145 9.10 4.69 8.13
N ILE A 146 10.02 5.18 8.95
CA ILE A 146 9.75 5.81 10.24
C ILE A 146 10.08 7.29 10.09
N ALA A 147 9.05 8.13 10.06
CA ALA A 147 9.18 9.57 10.09
C ALA A 147 9.01 10.06 11.54
N GLU A 148 10.04 10.69 12.06
CA GLU A 148 10.08 11.24 13.42
C GLU A 148 9.86 12.76 13.37
N SER A 149 9.16 13.30 14.35
CA SER A 149 8.94 14.74 14.50
C SER A 149 8.79 15.13 15.96
N HIS A 150 9.24 16.34 16.30
CA HIS A 150 9.25 16.87 17.66
C HIS A 150 9.26 18.40 17.64
N ASP A 151 9.07 19.00 18.82
CA ASP A 151 9.13 20.46 18.98
C ASP A 151 10.58 20.95 19.10
N ARG A 152 11.03 21.70 18.08
CA ARG A 152 12.36 22.31 18.00
C ARG A 152 12.61 23.42 19.04
N SER A 153 11.57 23.88 19.74
CA SER A 153 11.74 24.79 20.87
C SER A 153 12.22 24.07 22.14
N PHE A 154 12.05 22.74 22.19
CA PHE A 154 12.47 21.90 23.32
C PHE A 154 13.68 21.03 23.02
N LEU A 155 13.81 20.50 21.79
CA LEU A 155 14.90 19.62 21.38
C LEU A 155 15.67 20.25 20.21
N LYS A 156 16.99 20.10 20.21
CA LYS A 156 17.87 20.80 19.25
C LYS A 156 17.86 20.18 17.85
N GLU A 157 17.66 18.88 17.78
CA GLU A 157 17.90 18.08 16.59
C GLU A 157 16.87 18.36 15.48
N GLU A 158 17.21 17.96 14.26
CA GLU A 158 16.25 18.02 13.17
C GLU A 158 15.44 16.72 13.11
N SER A 159 14.17 16.86 12.73
CA SER A 159 13.30 15.73 12.41
C SER A 159 13.95 14.82 11.37
N LYS A 160 13.90 13.51 11.60
CA LYS A 160 14.53 12.52 10.71
C LYS A 160 13.55 11.49 10.19
N THR A 161 13.87 10.94 9.03
CA THR A 161 13.16 9.81 8.45
C THR A 161 14.16 8.68 8.21
N ILE A 162 13.83 7.46 8.64
CA ILE A 162 14.68 6.29 8.47
C ILE A 162 13.87 5.13 7.89
N ILE A 163 14.54 4.30 7.08
CA ILE A 163 13.97 3.06 6.55
C ILE A 163 14.61 1.89 7.27
N MET A 164 13.78 0.96 7.73
CA MET A 164 14.22 -0.18 8.51
C MET A 164 13.59 -1.48 8.00
N GLY A 165 14.43 -2.44 7.65
CA GLY A 165 14.03 -3.84 7.48
C GLY A 165 14.04 -4.58 8.82
N ILE A 166 12.94 -5.30 9.12
CA ILE A 166 12.71 -6.10 10.32
C ILE A 166 12.44 -7.55 9.85
N LYS A 167 13.31 -8.49 10.24
CA LYS A 167 13.15 -9.89 9.81
C LYS A 167 11.91 -10.53 10.45
N ALA A 168 11.39 -11.57 9.82
CA ALA A 168 10.35 -12.42 10.39
C ALA A 168 10.71 -12.86 11.82
N GLN A 169 9.71 -12.84 12.71
CA GLN A 169 9.84 -13.26 14.12
C GLN A 169 10.98 -12.58 14.89
N SER A 170 11.28 -11.31 14.57
CA SER A 170 12.38 -10.57 15.19
C SER A 170 11.99 -9.15 15.59
N CYS A 171 12.71 -8.62 16.58
CA CYS A 171 12.61 -7.22 16.99
C CYS A 171 13.82 -6.45 16.49
N LYS A 172 13.61 -5.17 16.16
CA LYS A 172 14.68 -4.25 15.81
C LYS A 172 14.40 -2.88 16.43
N THR A 173 15.46 -2.26 16.92
CA THR A 173 15.38 -0.99 17.64
C THR A 173 15.99 0.13 16.83
N ALA A 174 15.24 1.22 16.65
CA ALA A 174 15.73 2.50 16.18
C ALA A 174 16.08 3.37 17.38
N VAL A 175 17.27 3.97 17.39
CA VAL A 175 17.71 4.86 18.46
C VAL A 175 17.84 6.28 17.91
N PHE A 176 17.21 7.23 18.59
CA PHE A 176 17.22 8.65 18.28
C PHE A 176 17.80 9.41 19.47
N ASN A 177 18.83 10.21 19.22
CA ASN A 177 19.51 10.96 20.27
C ASN A 177 19.04 12.41 20.21
N TYR A 178 18.64 12.95 21.37
CA TYR A 178 18.14 14.31 21.49
C TYR A 178 18.88 15.09 22.56
N THR A 179 18.95 16.40 22.39
CA THR A 179 19.55 17.33 23.35
C THR A 179 18.52 18.39 23.72
N PRO A 180 18.03 18.41 24.98
CA PRO A 180 17.07 19.40 25.42
C PRO A 180 17.65 20.80 25.52
N ILE A 181 16.94 21.79 24.98
CA ILE A 181 17.28 23.22 25.02
C ILE A 181 16.30 24.06 25.86
N ALA A 182 15.23 23.45 26.38
CA ALA A 182 14.28 24.05 27.31
C ALA A 182 13.82 23.02 28.35
N LYS A 183 13.40 23.49 29.54
CA LYS A 183 12.81 22.64 30.59
C LYS A 183 11.29 22.56 30.42
N GLY A 184 10.69 21.44 30.82
CA GLY A 184 9.25 21.21 30.76
C GLY A 184 8.90 19.89 30.07
N ILE A 185 7.68 19.79 29.54
CA ILE A 185 7.18 18.58 28.89
C ILE A 185 7.19 18.80 27.38
N THR A 186 7.85 17.91 26.65
CA THR A 186 7.82 17.86 25.19
C THR A 186 7.24 16.53 24.71
N THR A 187 6.84 16.47 23.43
CA THR A 187 6.34 15.24 22.79
C THR A 187 7.19 14.93 21.57
N VAL A 188 7.60 13.67 21.46
CA VAL A 188 8.20 13.12 20.25
C VAL A 188 7.17 12.21 19.59
N ASN A 189 6.91 12.45 18.31
CA ASN A 189 5.94 11.73 17.49
C ASN A 189 6.68 10.89 16.43
N PHE A 190 6.29 9.62 16.31
CA PHE A 190 6.77 8.74 15.26
C PHE A 190 5.60 8.28 14.41
N ILE A 191 5.72 8.50 13.10
CA ILE A 191 4.79 8.00 12.10
C ILE A 191 5.48 6.89 11.33
N ILE A 192 4.92 5.68 11.41
CA ILE A 192 5.45 4.47 10.81
C ILE A 192 4.58 4.09 9.62
N TYR A 193 5.19 4.04 8.44
CA TYR A 193 4.57 3.62 7.20
C TYR A 193 5.10 2.25 6.79
N GLY A 194 4.20 1.30 6.53
CA GLY A 194 4.50 0.07 5.81
C GLY A 194 3.83 0.06 4.43
N GLU A 195 3.78 -1.11 3.79
CA GLU A 195 3.21 -1.26 2.44
C GLU A 195 1.72 -0.84 2.38
N LEU A 196 0.93 -1.28 3.36
CA LEU A 196 -0.52 -1.06 3.41
C LEU A 196 -1.03 -0.50 4.75
N PHE A 197 -0.13 -0.05 5.63
CA PHE A 197 -0.52 0.51 6.93
C PHE A 197 0.21 1.79 7.27
N LYS A 198 -0.42 2.60 8.11
CA LYS A 198 0.16 3.77 8.78
C LYS A 198 -0.15 3.67 10.27
N LYS A 199 0.87 3.74 11.11
CA LYS A 199 0.71 3.79 12.57
C LYS A 199 1.42 5.00 13.14
N GLU A 200 0.76 5.66 14.07
CA GLU A 200 1.29 6.84 14.75
C GLU A 200 1.41 6.54 16.24
N VAL A 201 2.56 6.86 16.80
CA VAL A 201 2.87 6.65 18.21
C VAL A 201 3.62 7.86 18.75
N SER A 202 3.27 8.29 19.94
CA SER A 202 3.82 9.49 20.57
C SER A 202 4.30 9.18 21.97
N LYS A 203 5.35 9.87 22.41
CA LYS A 203 5.87 9.77 23.76
C LYS A 203 6.09 11.16 24.34
N ASN A 204 5.46 11.41 25.48
CA ASN A 204 5.72 12.60 26.28
C ASN A 204 7.01 12.37 27.07
N ILE A 205 7.87 13.39 27.09
CA ILE A 205 9.16 13.39 27.76
C ILE A 205 9.20 14.60 28.68
N GLU A 206 9.40 14.35 29.97
CA GLU A 206 9.61 15.38 30.98
C GLU A 206 11.11 15.69 31.08
N ILE A 207 11.48 16.94 30.82
CA ILE A 207 12.86 17.44 30.87
C ILE A 207 13.08 18.17 32.19
N ILE A 208 13.97 17.61 33.01
CA ILE A 208 14.32 18.11 34.35
C ILE A 208 15.49 19.09 34.29
#